data_AF-A0A699YZ88-F1
#
_entry.id   AF-A0A699YZ88-F1
#
_cell.length_a   1.000
_cell.length_b   1.000
_cell.length_c   1.000
_cell.angle_alpha   90.00
_cell.angle_beta   90.00
_cell.angle_gamma   90.00
#
_symmetry.space_group_name_H-M   'P 1'
#
loop_
_entity.id
_entity.type
_entity.pdbx_description
1 polymer ?
#
loop_
_entity_poly.entity_id
_entity_poly.type
_entity_poly.pdbx_seq_one_letter_code
_entity_poly.pdbx_strand_id
1 'polypeptide(L)'
;MALPWMAASAVMLVSWLVSRHVGTTRFVPDACNSVERLLSDSIVGQDLAISQLINVVCSHISKHEQQPASQLLPSSSATPLTHQRTKPLVISVHGPPGVGKTYSHMLLARALYSRHPHTAVRCPGIDCEGAKVVYGLDFPAAVRGQQLDAVRAELLAHCNNVKDPMVVIEEYDKLDCSARTMLRQLLEHAYEGDGLSGGLSRAIILLESNLGTSQLEQLLTEAGGDRQQISPEAAEKVLRNTLFAAWYNPTTSPNTDTTLL
;
A
#
# COMPACT_ATOMS: atom_id res chain seq x y z
N MET A 1 38.68 -42.72 2.69
CA MET A 1 38.46 -41.67 1.67
C MET A 1 36.96 -41.53 1.45
N ALA A 2 36.28 -40.63 2.16
CA ALA A 2 34.83 -40.42 2.01
C ALA A 2 34.46 -39.00 2.46
N LEU A 3 34.80 -37.99 1.65
CA LEU A 3 34.36 -36.59 1.85
C LEU A 3 34.47 -35.78 0.55
N PRO A 4 33.55 -36.00 -0.42
CA PRO A 4 33.13 -34.87 -1.26
C PRO A 4 31.60 -34.70 -1.38
N TRP A 5 30.82 -35.74 -1.08
CA TRP A 5 29.39 -35.75 -1.44
C TRP A 5 28.49 -35.02 -0.42
N MET A 6 28.85 -35.01 0.87
CA MET A 6 28.06 -34.28 1.87
C MET A 6 28.14 -32.75 1.73
N ALA A 7 29.26 -32.23 1.21
CA ALA A 7 29.42 -30.78 1.01
C ALA A 7 28.54 -30.26 -0.16
N ALA A 8 28.42 -31.03 -1.24
CA ALA A 8 27.60 -30.65 -2.39
C ALA A 8 26.10 -30.59 -2.05
N SER A 9 25.60 -31.54 -1.23
CA SER A 9 24.21 -31.56 -0.78
C SER A 9 23.89 -30.37 0.14
N ALA A 10 24.81 -30.02 1.05
CA ALA A 10 24.64 -28.87 1.93
C ALA A 10 24.61 -27.53 1.17
N VAL A 11 25.48 -27.36 0.16
CA VAL A 11 25.50 -26.15 -0.68
C VAL A 11 24.22 -26.02 -1.52
N MET A 12 23.69 -27.11 -2.07
CA MET A 12 22.42 -27.07 -2.81
C MET A 12 21.22 -26.79 -1.90
N LEU A 13 21.18 -27.35 -0.70
CA LEU A 13 20.12 -27.06 0.28
C LEU A 13 20.16 -25.61 0.74
N VAL A 14 21.36 -25.07 1.01
CA VAL A 14 21.53 -23.66 1.35
C VAL A 14 21.19 -22.76 0.17
N SER A 15 21.58 -23.10 -1.06
CA SER A 15 21.23 -22.31 -2.24
C SER A 15 19.72 -22.34 -2.55
N TRP A 16 19.05 -23.46 -2.28
CA TRP A 16 17.60 -23.61 -2.42
C TRP A 16 16.83 -22.88 -1.29
N LEU A 17 17.31 -22.95 -0.05
CA LEU A 17 16.79 -22.18 1.09
C LEU A 17 17.01 -20.67 0.90
N VAL A 18 18.20 -20.27 0.44
CA VAL A 18 18.50 -18.87 0.11
C VAL A 18 17.66 -18.43 -1.07
N SER A 19 17.44 -19.26 -2.09
CA SER A 19 16.54 -18.94 -3.22
C SER A 19 15.07 -18.85 -2.80
N ARG A 20 14.60 -19.64 -1.82
CA ARG A 20 13.26 -19.47 -1.21
C ARG A 20 13.19 -18.29 -0.24
N HIS A 21 14.32 -17.77 0.24
CA HIS A 21 14.40 -16.59 1.10
C HIS A 21 14.87 -15.31 0.38
N VAL A 22 15.16 -15.36 -0.93
CA VAL A 22 15.05 -14.20 -1.81
C VAL A 22 13.57 -14.03 -2.20
N GLY A 23 12.72 -14.03 -1.17
CA GLY A 23 11.27 -13.96 -1.30
C GLY A 23 10.84 -12.52 -1.48
N THR A 24 9.86 -12.31 -2.35
CA THR A 24 9.16 -11.05 -2.59
C THR A 24 8.30 -10.60 -1.39
N THR A 25 8.66 -10.99 -0.17
CA THR A 25 7.90 -10.78 1.09
C THR A 25 8.44 -9.62 1.93
N ARG A 26 9.48 -8.95 1.43
CA ARG A 26 10.09 -7.77 2.04
C ARG A 26 10.56 -6.82 0.94
N PHE A 27 10.67 -5.54 1.26
CA PHE A 27 11.25 -4.60 0.33
C PHE A 27 12.72 -4.94 0.01
N VAL A 28 13.12 -4.68 -1.24
CA VAL A 28 14.53 -4.81 -1.63
C VAL A 28 15.36 -3.68 -1.01
N PRO A 29 16.66 -3.90 -0.69
CA PRO A 29 17.48 -2.88 -0.03
C PRO A 29 17.58 -1.54 -0.76
N ASP A 30 17.51 -1.54 -2.10
CA ASP A 30 17.52 -0.34 -2.94
C ASP A 30 16.11 -0.01 -3.48
N ALA A 31 15.07 -0.28 -2.71
CA ALA A 31 13.68 -0.10 -3.12
C ALA A 31 13.41 1.34 -3.59
N CYS A 32 13.88 2.34 -2.85
CA CYS A 32 13.66 3.75 -3.21
C CYS A 32 14.28 4.15 -4.54
N ASN A 33 15.54 3.78 -4.78
CA ASN A 33 16.22 4.03 -6.05
C ASN A 33 15.50 3.30 -7.20
N SER A 34 14.98 2.10 -6.93
CA SER A 34 14.22 1.31 -7.91
C SER A 34 12.87 1.93 -8.23
N VAL A 35 12.17 2.45 -7.21
CA VAL A 35 10.87 3.13 -7.34
C VAL A 35 11.03 4.42 -8.13
N GLU A 36 11.98 5.27 -7.76
CA GLU A 36 12.24 6.54 -8.44
C GLU A 36 12.53 6.31 -9.92
N ARG A 37 13.48 5.41 -10.23
CA ARG A 37 13.86 5.13 -11.61
C ARG A 37 12.70 4.52 -12.41
N LEU A 38 12.08 3.46 -11.89
CA LEU A 38 11.10 2.71 -12.68
C LEU A 38 9.83 3.53 -12.94
N LEU A 39 9.33 4.27 -11.95
CA LEU A 39 8.12 5.08 -12.13
C LEU A 39 8.39 6.27 -13.05
N SER A 40 9.51 6.99 -12.85
CA SER A 40 9.85 8.16 -13.66
C SER A 40 10.15 7.81 -15.12
N ASP A 41 10.81 6.68 -15.37
CA ASP A 41 11.16 6.23 -16.73
C ASP A 41 9.94 5.71 -17.51
N SER A 42 8.91 5.21 -16.81
CA SER A 42 7.83 4.43 -17.44
C SER A 42 6.49 5.16 -17.52
N ILE A 43 6.27 6.22 -16.74
CA ILE A 43 4.98 6.89 -16.63
C ILE A 43 5.07 8.29 -17.20
N VAL A 44 4.28 8.55 -18.23
CA VAL A 44 4.35 9.81 -19.00
C VAL A 44 3.24 10.78 -18.56
N GLY A 45 3.61 12.03 -18.29
CA GLY A 45 2.69 13.14 -18.07
C GLY A 45 1.97 13.12 -16.72
N GLN A 46 2.44 12.32 -15.76
CA GLN A 46 1.93 12.25 -14.38
C GLN A 46 2.96 12.70 -13.35
N ASP A 47 3.85 13.64 -13.73
CA ASP A 47 5.05 14.01 -12.97
C ASP A 47 4.73 14.37 -11.51
N LEU A 48 3.66 15.13 -11.30
CA LEU A 48 3.20 15.51 -9.96
C LEU A 48 2.82 14.30 -9.11
N ALA A 49 1.95 13.43 -9.64
CA ALA A 49 1.46 12.25 -8.93
C ALA A 49 2.60 11.26 -8.64
N ILE A 50 3.52 11.10 -9.59
CA ILE A 50 4.68 10.22 -9.44
C ILE A 50 5.68 10.77 -8.43
N SER A 51 6.00 12.05 -8.47
CA SER A 51 6.85 12.69 -7.46
C SER A 51 6.26 12.55 -6.06
N GLN A 52 4.97 12.82 -5.87
CA GLN A 52 4.29 12.63 -4.58
C GLN A 52 4.32 11.18 -4.11
N LEU A 53 4.05 10.23 -5.01
CA LEU A 53 4.07 8.80 -4.71
C LEU A 53 5.47 8.34 -4.26
N ILE A 54 6.52 8.69 -5.02
CA ILE A 54 7.90 8.37 -4.68
C ILE A 54 8.25 8.94 -3.30
N ASN A 55 7.99 10.23 -3.09
CA ASN A 55 8.33 10.92 -1.84
C ASN A 55 7.66 10.29 -0.62
N VAL A 56 6.35 10.00 -0.69
CA VAL A 56 5.61 9.46 0.46
C VAL A 56 5.99 8.00 0.76
N VAL A 57 6.19 7.18 -0.28
CA VAL A 57 6.62 5.78 -0.14
C VAL A 57 8.03 5.72 0.46
N CYS A 58 8.97 6.51 -0.07
CA CYS A 58 10.34 6.50 0.42
C CYS A 58 10.49 7.08 1.83
N SER A 59 9.70 8.09 2.17
CA SER A 59 9.61 8.58 3.54
C SER A 59 9.12 7.49 4.49
N HIS A 60 8.12 6.70 4.07
CA HIS A 60 7.60 5.59 4.88
C HIS A 60 8.63 4.47 5.06
N ILE A 61 9.28 4.02 3.98
CA ILE A 61 10.34 3.00 4.05
C ILE A 61 11.47 3.43 5.00
N SER A 62 11.95 4.68 4.86
CA SER A 62 13.04 5.21 5.67
C SER A 62 12.72 5.22 7.17
N LYS A 63 11.48 5.58 7.55
CA LYS A 63 11.03 5.54 8.96
C LYS A 63 11.12 4.15 9.57
N HIS A 64 10.91 3.11 8.76
CA HIS A 64 10.92 1.73 9.19
C HIS A 64 12.32 1.10 9.25
N GLU A 65 13.26 1.59 8.44
CA GLU A 65 14.67 1.18 8.51
C GLU A 65 15.39 1.83 9.70
N GLN A 66 15.02 3.05 10.05
CA GLN A 66 15.60 3.82 11.16
C GLN A 66 15.09 3.42 12.54
N GLN A 67 14.21 2.42 12.66
CA GLN A 67 13.82 1.84 13.95
C GLN A 67 14.82 0.72 14.32
N PRO A 68 15.85 0.98 15.14
CA PRO A 68 16.76 -0.05 15.56
C PRO A 68 16.03 -1.09 16.43
N ALA A 69 16.48 -2.35 16.35
CA ALA A 69 16.09 -3.45 17.22
C ALA A 69 16.58 -3.29 18.69
N SER A 70 16.64 -2.05 19.20
CA SER A 70 17.06 -1.69 20.53
C SER A 70 15.87 -1.75 21.50
N GLN A 71 15.28 -2.93 21.67
CA GLN A 71 14.25 -3.20 22.68
C GLN A 71 14.65 -4.32 23.66
N LEU A 72 15.93 -4.69 23.73
CA LEU A 72 16.38 -5.79 24.61
C LEU A 72 17.14 -5.36 25.88
N LEU A 73 17.10 -4.08 26.27
CA LEU A 73 17.67 -3.66 27.56
C LEU A 73 16.72 -2.72 28.32
N PRO A 74 16.36 -3.02 29.58
CA PRO A 74 15.58 -2.13 30.43
C PRO A 74 16.52 -1.05 30.99
N SER A 75 16.63 0.10 30.33
CA SER A 75 17.27 1.27 30.93
C SER A 75 16.25 2.03 31.79
N SER A 76 16.44 1.89 33.09
CA SER A 76 15.76 2.62 34.17
C SER A 76 16.07 4.13 34.10
N SER A 77 15.33 4.86 33.27
CA SER A 77 15.23 6.32 33.38
C SER A 77 13.87 6.75 32.83
N ALA A 78 13.02 7.21 33.74
CA ALA A 78 11.66 7.66 33.48
C ALA A 78 11.68 8.94 32.62
N THR A 79 11.58 8.75 31.31
CA THR A 79 11.04 9.73 30.36
C THR A 79 10.03 8.92 29.56
N PRO A 80 8.79 9.39 29.34
CA PRO A 80 7.84 8.63 28.54
C PRO A 80 8.42 8.58 27.12
N LEU A 81 9.10 7.47 26.80
CA LEU A 81 9.44 7.09 25.44
C LEU A 81 8.09 6.94 24.75
N THR A 82 7.65 7.99 24.06
CA THR A 82 6.60 7.90 23.07
C THR A 82 7.09 6.89 22.06
N HIS A 83 6.71 5.63 22.25
CA HIS A 83 6.82 4.60 21.25
C HIS A 83 6.14 5.16 20.01
N GLN A 84 6.92 5.63 19.03
CA GLN A 84 6.39 6.16 17.80
C GLN A 84 5.84 4.96 17.02
N ARG A 85 4.59 4.60 17.33
CA ARG A 85 3.85 3.55 16.65
C ARG A 85 3.81 3.92 15.18
N THR A 86 4.38 3.06 14.36
CA THR A 86 4.32 3.23 12.93
C THR A 86 2.91 2.90 12.47
N LYS A 87 2.40 3.77 11.60
CA LYS A 87 1.06 3.66 11.04
C LYS A 87 1.20 3.16 9.61
N PRO A 88 0.26 2.36 9.09
CA PRO A 88 0.24 2.03 7.67
C PRO A 88 0.30 3.30 6.83
N LEU A 89 1.02 3.25 5.72
CA LEU A 89 0.93 4.28 4.70
C LEU A 89 -0.31 4.02 3.85
N VAL A 90 -1.30 4.92 3.93
CA VAL A 90 -2.49 4.85 3.07
C VAL A 90 -2.36 5.91 1.97
N ILE A 91 -2.43 5.47 0.71
CA ILE A 91 -2.35 6.32 -0.48
C ILE A 91 -3.66 6.15 -1.25
N SER A 92 -4.29 7.27 -1.62
CA SER A 92 -5.46 7.25 -2.50
C SER A 92 -5.11 7.84 -3.86
N VAL A 93 -5.21 7.03 -4.90
CA VAL A 93 -4.86 7.39 -6.28
C VAL A 93 -6.14 7.62 -7.08
N HIS A 94 -6.30 8.84 -7.59
CA HIS A 94 -7.49 9.28 -8.31
C HIS A 94 -7.17 9.72 -9.73
N GLY A 95 -8.12 9.52 -10.64
CA GLY A 95 -8.05 10.05 -12.00
C GLY A 95 -8.86 9.27 -13.01
N PRO A 96 -8.90 9.72 -14.28
CA PRO A 96 -9.66 9.06 -15.33
C PRO A 96 -9.19 7.62 -15.59
N PRO A 97 -10.04 6.76 -16.18
CA PRO A 97 -9.58 5.48 -16.71
C PRO A 97 -8.49 5.70 -17.79
N GLY A 98 -7.54 4.78 -17.88
CA GLY A 98 -6.50 4.80 -18.91
C GLY A 98 -5.29 5.72 -18.66
N VAL A 99 -5.29 6.52 -17.58
CA VAL A 99 -4.14 7.41 -17.25
C VAL A 99 -2.96 6.69 -16.57
N GLY A 100 -3.07 5.38 -16.36
CA GLY A 100 -2.00 4.56 -15.81
C GLY A 100 -2.08 4.25 -14.31
N LYS A 101 -3.20 4.48 -13.60
CA LYS A 101 -3.33 4.17 -12.17
C LYS A 101 -2.93 2.72 -11.82
N THR A 102 -3.52 1.77 -12.54
CA THR A 102 -3.20 0.34 -12.41
C THR A 102 -1.73 0.07 -12.71
N TYR A 103 -1.25 0.62 -13.83
CA TYR A 103 0.13 0.45 -14.25
C TYR A 103 1.13 1.00 -13.21
N SER A 104 0.82 2.14 -12.58
CA SER A 104 1.64 2.76 -11.55
C SER A 104 1.82 1.85 -10.33
N HIS A 105 0.74 1.25 -9.81
CA HIS A 105 0.88 0.37 -8.65
C HIS A 105 1.58 -0.95 -9.02
N MET A 106 1.44 -1.42 -10.27
CA MET A 106 2.18 -2.59 -10.76
C MET A 106 3.69 -2.32 -10.80
N LEU A 107 4.09 -1.17 -11.34
CA LEU A 107 5.49 -0.74 -11.33
C LEU A 107 6.00 -0.54 -9.90
N LEU A 108 5.20 0.08 -9.03
CA LEU A 108 5.53 0.25 -7.62
C LEU A 108 5.82 -1.11 -6.96
N ALA A 109 4.94 -2.09 -7.10
CA ALA A 109 5.14 -3.43 -6.55
C ALA A 109 6.42 -4.09 -7.10
N ARG A 110 6.67 -3.99 -8.41
CA ARG A 110 7.91 -4.51 -9.04
C ARG A 110 9.15 -3.86 -8.45
N ALA A 111 9.13 -2.54 -8.29
CA ALA A 111 10.25 -1.79 -7.75
C ALA A 111 10.50 -2.09 -6.26
N LEU A 112 9.45 -2.34 -5.49
CA LEU A 112 9.53 -2.66 -4.07
C LEU A 112 10.05 -4.08 -3.82
N TYR A 113 9.61 -5.08 -4.60
CA TYR A 113 9.82 -6.49 -4.26
C TYR A 113 10.77 -7.24 -5.21
N SER A 114 11.06 -6.72 -6.41
CA SER A 114 11.95 -7.39 -7.36
C SER A 114 13.33 -6.76 -7.35
N ARG A 115 14.37 -7.58 -7.11
CA ARG A 115 15.78 -7.14 -7.26
C ARG A 115 16.13 -6.75 -8.69
N HIS A 116 15.41 -7.31 -9.65
CA HIS A 116 15.56 -7.01 -11.06
C HIS A 116 14.19 -6.61 -11.61
N PRO A 117 13.73 -5.37 -11.36
CA PRO A 117 12.37 -4.94 -11.67
C PRO A 117 12.03 -5.07 -13.16
N HIS A 118 13.03 -5.04 -14.05
CA HIS A 118 12.91 -5.21 -15.49
C HIS A 118 12.71 -6.66 -15.96
N THR A 119 12.88 -7.65 -15.08
CA THR A 119 12.67 -9.07 -15.41
C THR A 119 11.18 -9.42 -15.46
N ALA A 120 10.85 -10.54 -16.08
CA ALA A 120 9.47 -11.02 -16.29
C ALA A 120 8.75 -11.50 -15.01
N VAL A 121 9.23 -11.15 -13.82
CA VAL A 121 8.57 -11.48 -12.55
C VAL A 121 7.19 -10.81 -12.53
N ARG A 122 6.13 -11.60 -12.32
CA ARG A 122 4.76 -11.10 -12.22
C ARG A 122 4.53 -10.53 -10.82
N CYS A 123 4.82 -9.24 -10.67
CA CYS A 123 4.48 -8.48 -9.47
C CYS A 123 3.58 -7.27 -9.82
N PRO A 124 2.46 -7.07 -9.12
CA PRO A 124 1.82 -8.01 -8.17
C PRO A 124 1.38 -9.30 -8.88
N GLY A 125 1.20 -10.40 -8.15
CA GLY A 125 0.73 -11.67 -8.72
C GLY A 125 1.38 -12.91 -8.11
N ILE A 126 1.32 -14.02 -8.86
CA ILE A 126 1.74 -15.36 -8.41
C ILE A 126 3.20 -15.42 -7.93
N ASP A 127 4.05 -14.55 -8.46
CA ASP A 127 5.48 -14.49 -8.13
C ASP A 127 5.80 -13.36 -7.13
N CYS A 128 4.78 -12.72 -6.54
CA CYS A 128 4.94 -11.57 -5.66
C CYS A 128 4.12 -11.66 -4.38
N GLU A 129 4.59 -12.48 -3.45
CA GLU A 129 3.94 -12.73 -2.17
C GLU A 129 3.72 -11.47 -1.30
N GLY A 130 4.52 -10.42 -1.47
CA GLY A 130 4.42 -9.19 -0.67
C GLY A 130 3.42 -8.17 -1.19
N ALA A 131 2.92 -8.32 -2.41
CA ALA A 131 1.96 -7.40 -3.00
C ALA A 131 0.65 -8.12 -3.34
N LYS A 132 -0.45 -7.68 -2.74
CA LYS A 132 -1.78 -8.23 -2.96
C LYS A 132 -2.71 -7.21 -3.56
N VAL A 133 -3.42 -7.58 -4.62
CA VAL A 133 -4.47 -6.77 -5.24
C VAL A 133 -5.83 -7.34 -4.87
N VAL A 134 -6.74 -6.47 -4.45
CA VAL A 134 -8.12 -6.78 -4.09
C VAL A 134 -9.04 -6.00 -5.00
N TYR A 135 -10.02 -6.70 -5.58
CA TYR A 135 -11.04 -6.15 -6.47
C TYR A 135 -12.42 -6.71 -6.08
N GLY A 136 -13.49 -6.06 -6.54
CA GLY A 136 -14.85 -6.62 -6.52
C GLY A 136 -15.38 -7.00 -5.13
N LEU A 137 -15.41 -6.04 -4.19
CA LEU A 137 -15.98 -6.25 -2.85
C LEU A 137 -17.50 -5.94 -2.80
N ASP A 138 -18.17 -5.89 -3.94
CA ASP A 138 -19.61 -5.70 -4.11
C ASP A 138 -20.35 -7.04 -4.10
N PHE A 139 -20.44 -7.65 -2.92
CA PHE A 139 -21.07 -8.97 -2.79
C PHE A 139 -22.61 -8.89 -2.74
N PRO A 140 -23.32 -9.90 -3.28
CA PRO A 140 -24.76 -10.03 -3.08
C PRO A 140 -25.12 -10.09 -1.59
N ALA A 141 -26.23 -9.46 -1.22
CA ALA A 141 -26.63 -9.30 0.19
C ALA A 141 -26.68 -10.63 0.98
N ALA A 142 -27.06 -11.73 0.33
CA ALA A 142 -27.17 -13.05 0.94
C ALA A 142 -25.83 -13.63 1.45
N VAL A 143 -24.70 -13.24 0.83
CA VAL A 143 -23.37 -13.80 1.15
C VAL A 143 -22.37 -12.74 1.62
N ARG A 144 -22.78 -11.46 1.63
CA ARG A 144 -21.91 -10.31 1.88
C ARG A 144 -21.10 -10.44 3.16
N GLY A 145 -21.73 -10.78 4.29
CA GLY A 145 -21.04 -10.88 5.58
C GLY A 145 -19.92 -11.92 5.54
N GLN A 146 -20.23 -13.14 5.11
CA GLN A 146 -19.27 -14.23 5.02
C GLN A 146 -18.09 -13.90 4.08
N GLN A 147 -18.36 -13.29 2.92
CA GLN A 147 -17.32 -12.93 1.96
C GLN A 147 -16.43 -11.79 2.48
N LEU A 148 -17.00 -10.76 3.10
CA LEU A 148 -16.23 -9.68 3.71
C LEU A 148 -15.39 -10.16 4.89
N ASP A 149 -15.90 -11.08 5.70
CA ASP A 149 -15.13 -11.70 6.80
C ASP A 149 -13.96 -12.53 6.26
N ALA A 150 -14.17 -13.28 5.17
CA ALA A 150 -13.11 -14.02 4.50
C ALA A 150 -12.03 -13.08 3.92
N VAL A 151 -12.44 -12.00 3.26
CA VAL A 151 -11.51 -10.97 2.75
C VAL A 151 -10.72 -10.33 3.89
N ARG A 152 -11.40 -9.96 4.99
CA ARG A 152 -10.75 -9.39 6.19
C ARG A 152 -9.72 -10.35 6.76
N ALA A 153 -10.09 -11.62 6.97
CA ALA A 153 -9.20 -12.63 7.54
C ALA A 153 -7.96 -12.83 6.66
N GLU A 154 -8.16 -12.88 5.34
CA GLU A 154 -7.09 -13.06 4.37
C GLU A 154 -6.15 -11.83 4.30
N LEU A 155 -6.69 -10.62 4.38
CA LEU A 155 -5.88 -9.39 4.45
C LEU A 155 -5.03 -9.34 5.72
N LEU A 156 -5.61 -9.68 6.87
CA LEU A 156 -4.88 -9.75 8.14
C LEU A 156 -3.81 -10.84 8.10
N ALA A 157 -4.13 -12.02 7.56
CA ALA A 157 -3.17 -13.10 7.40
C ALA A 157 -2.00 -12.69 6.51
N HIS A 158 -2.27 -12.08 5.36
CA HIS A 158 -1.23 -11.55 4.47
C HIS A 158 -0.35 -10.53 5.18
N CYS A 159 -0.94 -9.50 5.80
CA CYS A 159 -0.19 -8.47 6.50
C CYS A 159 0.63 -9.02 7.67
N ASN A 160 0.17 -10.05 8.38
CA ASN A 160 0.91 -10.64 9.49
C ASN A 160 2.03 -11.60 9.05
N ASN A 161 1.91 -12.22 7.87
CA ASN A 161 2.90 -13.16 7.35
C ASN A 161 3.99 -12.49 6.50
N VAL A 162 3.71 -11.29 5.98
CA VAL A 162 4.62 -10.51 5.14
C VAL A 162 5.24 -9.39 5.96
N LYS A 163 6.55 -9.21 5.87
CA LYS A 163 7.27 -8.23 6.71
C LYS A 163 6.93 -6.80 6.35
N ASP A 164 6.89 -6.52 5.05
CA ASP A 164 6.62 -5.21 4.48
C ASP A 164 5.51 -5.42 3.44
N PRO A 165 4.22 -5.47 3.83
CA PRO A 165 3.14 -5.80 2.92
C PRO A 165 2.68 -4.60 2.08
N MET A 166 2.24 -4.87 0.85
CA MET A 166 1.55 -3.91 -0.01
C MET A 166 0.18 -4.47 -0.37
N VAL A 167 -0.87 -3.71 -0.08
CA VAL A 167 -2.25 -4.05 -0.44
C VAL A 167 -2.79 -2.97 -1.38
N VAL A 168 -3.24 -3.38 -2.56
CA VAL A 168 -3.94 -2.53 -3.51
C VAL A 168 -5.42 -2.86 -3.48
N ILE A 169 -6.26 -1.86 -3.35
CA ILE A 169 -7.72 -1.98 -3.43
C ILE A 169 -8.15 -1.22 -4.68
N GLU A 170 -8.49 -1.97 -5.73
CA GLU A 170 -8.97 -1.40 -6.99
C GLU A 170 -10.45 -1.04 -6.91
N GLU A 171 -10.83 -0.05 -7.72
CA GLU A 171 -12.21 0.44 -7.83
C GLU A 171 -12.80 0.81 -6.46
N TYR A 172 -12.00 1.48 -5.62
CA TYR A 172 -12.36 1.86 -4.26
C TYR A 172 -13.65 2.70 -4.19
N ASP A 173 -13.95 3.49 -5.23
CA ASP A 173 -15.19 4.25 -5.35
C ASP A 173 -16.45 3.40 -5.55
N LYS A 174 -16.31 2.15 -5.99
CA LYS A 174 -17.44 1.24 -6.20
C LYS A 174 -17.76 0.39 -4.97
N LEU A 175 -16.97 0.49 -3.91
CA LEU A 175 -17.18 -0.32 -2.72
C LEU A 175 -18.49 0.02 -2.02
N ASP A 176 -19.23 -1.02 -1.64
CA ASP A 176 -20.44 -0.86 -0.84
C ASP A 176 -20.10 -0.38 0.60
N CYS A 177 -21.14 -0.01 1.34
CA CYS A 177 -20.95 0.57 2.68
C CYS A 177 -20.33 -0.44 3.67
N SER A 178 -20.66 -1.72 3.53
CA SER A 178 -20.14 -2.76 4.42
C SER A 178 -18.65 -3.01 4.16
N ALA A 179 -18.24 -3.08 2.89
CA ALA A 179 -16.84 -3.20 2.50
C ALA A 179 -16.02 -2.00 3.00
N ARG A 180 -16.52 -0.77 2.81
CA ARG A 180 -15.88 0.44 3.33
C ARG A 180 -15.77 0.46 4.85
N THR A 181 -16.81 0.03 5.56
CA THR A 181 -16.79 -0.06 7.04
C THR A 181 -15.75 -1.07 7.52
N MET A 182 -15.67 -2.24 6.88
CA MET A 182 -14.66 -3.25 7.20
C MET A 182 -13.23 -2.71 7.00
N LEU A 183 -12.97 -2.04 5.88
CA LEU A 183 -11.67 -1.43 5.61
C LEU A 183 -11.33 -0.32 6.60
N ARG A 184 -12.30 0.54 6.94
CA ARG A 184 -12.12 1.59 7.94
C ARG A 184 -11.72 1.01 9.30
N GLN A 185 -12.45 0.00 9.78
CA GLN A 185 -12.14 -0.68 11.05
C GLN A 185 -10.75 -1.31 11.02
N LEU A 186 -10.37 -1.95 9.90
CA LEU A 186 -9.05 -2.57 9.76
C LEU A 186 -7.92 -1.54 9.86
N LEU A 187 -8.12 -0.35 9.26
CA LEU A 187 -7.18 0.76 9.36
C LEU A 187 -7.16 1.36 10.78
N GLU A 188 -8.32 1.65 11.37
CA GLU A 188 -8.45 2.19 12.74
C GLU A 188 -7.70 1.32 13.77
N HIS A 189 -7.91 0.00 13.74
CA HIS A 189 -7.19 -0.91 14.64
C HIS A 189 -5.68 -0.94 14.38
N ALA A 190 -5.24 -0.76 13.13
CA ALA A 190 -3.82 -0.62 12.81
C ALA A 190 -3.23 0.68 13.39
N TYR A 191 -4.00 1.77 13.41
CA TYR A 191 -3.60 3.04 14.04
C TYR A 191 -3.57 2.96 15.56
N GLU A 192 -4.52 2.25 16.16
CA GLU A 192 -4.64 2.08 17.62
C GLU A 192 -3.60 1.10 18.18
N GLY A 193 -3.04 0.22 17.35
CA GLY A 193 -1.94 -0.66 17.73
C GLY A 193 -2.37 -1.82 18.65
N ASP A 194 -3.61 -2.29 18.50
CA ASP A 194 -4.27 -3.30 19.33
C ASP A 194 -3.69 -4.73 19.25
N GLY A 195 -2.44 -4.89 18.77
CA GLY A 195 -1.73 -6.17 18.72
C GLY A 195 -2.25 -7.19 17.69
N LEU A 196 -3.49 -7.06 17.23
CA LEU A 196 -4.12 -7.90 16.21
C LEU A 196 -3.58 -7.65 14.78
N SER A 197 -2.88 -6.53 14.60
CA SER A 197 -2.52 -5.94 13.30
C SER A 197 -1.03 -5.58 13.24
N GLY A 198 -0.15 -6.34 13.91
CA GLY A 198 1.28 -6.02 14.02
C GLY A 198 1.96 -5.75 12.67
N GLY A 199 1.63 -6.54 11.65
CA GLY A 199 2.17 -6.36 10.30
C GLY A 199 1.54 -5.23 9.48
N LEU A 200 0.32 -4.80 9.81
CA LEU A 200 -0.34 -3.65 9.15
C LEU A 200 0.38 -2.33 9.42
N SER A 201 1.08 -2.21 10.55
CA SER A 201 1.84 -1.00 10.90
C SER A 201 2.95 -0.63 9.90
N ARG A 202 3.39 -1.60 9.08
CA ARG A 202 4.41 -1.48 8.05
C ARG A 202 3.84 -1.54 6.63
N ALA A 203 2.52 -1.62 6.52
CA ALA A 203 1.85 -1.84 5.25
C ALA A 203 1.80 -0.55 4.41
N ILE A 204 1.96 -0.72 3.09
CA ILE A 204 1.53 0.26 2.10
C ILE A 204 0.15 -0.17 1.58
N ILE A 205 -0.86 0.66 1.82
CA ILE A 205 -2.23 0.43 1.37
C ILE A 205 -2.54 1.46 0.29
N LEU A 206 -2.78 1.00 -0.93
CA LEU A 206 -3.06 1.84 -2.10
C LEU A 206 -4.52 1.66 -2.50
N LEU A 207 -5.29 2.74 -2.47
CA LEU A 207 -6.69 2.79 -2.86
C LEU A 207 -6.75 3.41 -4.27
N GLU A 208 -7.15 2.65 -5.27
CA GLU A 208 -7.32 3.16 -6.63
C GLU A 208 -8.78 3.53 -6.88
N SER A 209 -9.01 4.72 -7.42
CA SER A 209 -10.36 5.21 -7.67
C SER A 209 -10.49 6.06 -8.94
N ASN A 210 -11.66 6.00 -9.57
CA ASN A 210 -12.05 6.89 -10.67
C ASN A 210 -12.82 8.14 -10.18
N LEU A 211 -13.11 8.22 -8.88
CA LEU A 211 -13.80 9.36 -8.28
C LEU A 211 -12.93 10.62 -8.38
N GLY A 212 -13.55 11.77 -8.66
CA GLY A 212 -12.85 13.04 -8.84
C GLY A 212 -12.47 13.37 -10.29
N THR A 213 -12.70 12.46 -11.24
CA THR A 213 -12.30 12.64 -12.64
C THR A 213 -12.85 13.92 -13.26
N SER A 214 -14.15 14.16 -13.17
CA SER A 214 -14.76 15.36 -13.76
C SER A 214 -14.28 16.65 -13.11
N GLN A 215 -14.01 16.64 -11.80
CA GLN A 215 -13.49 17.82 -11.12
C GLN A 215 -12.02 18.09 -11.48
N LEU A 216 -11.21 17.05 -11.68
CA LEU A 216 -9.84 17.20 -12.18
C LEU A 216 -9.82 17.70 -13.63
N GLU A 217 -10.73 17.22 -14.48
CA GLU A 217 -10.89 17.72 -15.86
C GLU A 217 -11.33 19.18 -15.90
N GLN A 218 -12.24 19.56 -15.00
CA GLN A 218 -12.65 20.95 -14.84
C GLN A 218 -11.48 21.83 -14.38
N LEU A 219 -10.72 21.39 -13.37
CA LEU A 219 -9.54 22.11 -12.90
C LEU A 219 -8.50 22.31 -14.02
N LEU A 220 -8.31 21.29 -14.86
CA LEU A 220 -7.45 21.39 -16.04
C LEU A 220 -8.00 22.35 -17.10
N THR A 221 -9.32 22.36 -17.30
CA THR A 221 -9.98 23.29 -18.22
C THR A 221 -9.84 24.74 -17.73
N GLU A 222 -10.02 24.99 -16.44
CA GLU A 222 -9.84 26.30 -15.81
C GLU A 222 -8.39 26.80 -15.88
N ALA A 223 -7.41 25.87 -15.87
CA ALA A 223 -6.00 26.15 -16.11
C ALA A 223 -5.63 26.28 -17.61
N GLY A 224 -6.62 26.38 -18.51
CA GLY A 224 -6.38 26.52 -19.95
C GLY A 224 -5.77 25.28 -20.61
N GLY A 225 -5.89 24.11 -19.99
CA GLY A 225 -5.31 22.85 -20.46
C GLY A 225 -3.85 22.62 -20.04
N ASP A 226 -3.24 23.56 -19.31
CA ASP A 226 -1.86 23.46 -18.88
C ASP A 226 -1.75 22.87 -17.46
N ARG A 227 -1.25 21.63 -17.38
CA ARG A 227 -1.06 20.92 -16.10
C ARG A 227 -0.04 21.61 -15.19
N GLN A 228 0.92 22.35 -15.74
CA GLN A 228 1.95 23.03 -14.95
C GLN A 228 1.39 24.19 -14.12
N GLN A 229 0.21 24.68 -14.46
CA GLN A 229 -0.49 25.73 -13.72
C GLN A 229 -1.32 25.19 -12.57
N ILE A 230 -1.48 23.86 -12.46
CA ILE A 230 -2.24 23.24 -11.39
C ILE A 230 -1.29 22.90 -10.24
N SER A 231 -1.48 23.56 -9.10
CA SER A 231 -0.71 23.23 -7.90
C SER A 231 -1.21 21.92 -7.26
N PRO A 232 -0.34 21.14 -6.60
CA PRO A 232 -0.76 19.97 -5.85
C PRO A 232 -1.85 20.26 -4.81
N GLU A 233 -1.79 21.40 -4.14
CA GLU A 233 -2.78 21.80 -3.13
C GLU A 233 -4.16 22.05 -3.76
N ALA A 234 -4.20 22.58 -4.99
CA ALA A 234 -5.45 22.76 -5.72
C ALA A 234 -6.06 21.41 -6.09
N ALA A 235 -5.27 20.49 -6.64
CA ALA A 235 -5.71 19.14 -6.98
C ALA A 235 -6.15 18.36 -5.74
N GLU A 236 -5.38 18.40 -4.65
CA GLU A 236 -5.72 17.77 -3.37
C GLU A 236 -7.03 18.33 -2.81
N LYS A 237 -7.19 19.65 -2.78
CA LYS A 237 -8.41 20.28 -2.28
C LYS A 237 -9.65 19.82 -3.05
N VAL A 238 -9.56 19.76 -4.38
CA VAL A 238 -10.64 19.29 -5.23
C VAL A 238 -10.98 17.83 -4.93
N LEU A 239 -9.97 16.96 -4.92
CA LEU A 239 -10.16 15.54 -4.66
C LEU A 239 -10.73 15.29 -3.26
N ARG A 240 -10.16 15.92 -2.23
CA ARG A 240 -10.61 15.81 -0.84
C ARG A 240 -12.07 16.21 -0.69
N ASN A 241 -12.49 17.32 -1.32
CA ASN A 241 -13.88 17.76 -1.29
C ASN A 241 -14.81 16.77 -1.98
N THR A 242 -14.43 16.24 -3.15
CA THR A 242 -15.22 15.22 -3.86
C THR A 242 -15.36 13.94 -3.03
N LEU A 243 -14.27 13.49 -2.40
CA LEU A 243 -14.28 12.32 -1.53
C LEU A 243 -15.21 12.52 -0.33
N PHE A 244 -15.10 13.66 0.37
CA PHE A 244 -15.99 13.96 1.48
C PHE A 244 -17.45 14.06 1.04
N ALA A 245 -17.75 14.67 -0.10
CA ALA A 245 -19.11 14.74 -0.60
C ALA A 245 -19.68 13.34 -0.94
N ALA A 246 -18.87 12.46 -1.54
CA ALA A 246 -19.29 11.11 -1.89
C ALA A 246 -19.46 10.20 -0.66
N TRP A 247 -18.68 10.44 0.39
CA TRP A 247 -18.62 9.54 1.55
C TRP A 247 -19.35 10.05 2.78
N TYR A 248 -19.61 11.36 2.89
CA TYR A 248 -20.50 11.93 3.90
C TYR A 248 -21.95 11.77 3.44
N ASN A 249 -22.44 10.54 3.43
CA ASN A 249 -23.86 10.26 3.27
C ASN A 249 -24.41 9.70 4.60
N PRO A 250 -25.19 10.48 5.36
CA PRO A 250 -25.63 10.12 6.73
C PRO A 250 -26.53 8.87 6.79
N THR A 251 -26.97 8.35 5.64
CA THR A 251 -27.71 7.09 5.54
C THR A 251 -26.83 5.84 5.61
N THR A 252 -25.50 6.00 5.54
CA THR A 252 -24.54 4.89 5.41
C THR A 252 -23.51 4.79 6.53
N SER A 253 -23.45 5.77 7.43
CA SER A 253 -22.66 5.70 8.66
C SER A 253 -23.60 5.51 9.85
N PRO A 254 -23.51 4.41 10.61
CA PRO A 254 -24.12 4.41 11.95
C PRO A 254 -23.42 5.50 12.75
N ASN A 255 -24.19 6.43 13.31
CA ASN A 255 -23.74 7.51 14.19
C ASN A 255 -22.70 7.00 15.20
N THR A 256 -21.42 7.12 14.85
CA THR A 256 -20.30 6.92 15.75
C THR A 256 -19.34 8.04 15.41
N ASP A 257 -19.27 8.99 16.34
CA ASP A 257 -18.43 10.18 16.31
C ASP A 257 -17.04 9.85 15.77
N THR A 258 -16.82 10.13 14.49
CA THR A 258 -15.49 10.12 13.89
C THR A 258 -15.20 11.54 13.47
N THR A 259 -14.71 12.32 14.44
CA THR A 259 -14.00 13.56 14.15
C THR A 259 -12.70 13.16 13.45
N LEU A 260 -12.69 13.22 12.11
CA LEU A 260 -11.48 13.11 11.32
C LEU A 260 -10.75 14.46 11.37
N LEU A 261 -9.58 14.48 11.99
CA LEU A 261 -8.59 15.56 11.86
C LEU A 261 -7.93 15.52 10.48
#